data_AF-A0A7K0PLQ4-F1
#
_entry.id   AF-A0A7K0PLQ4-F1
#
_cell.length_a   1.000
_cell.length_b   1.000
_cell.length_c   1.000
_cell.angle_alpha   90.00
_cell.angle_beta   90.00
_cell.angle_gamma   90.00
#
_symmetry.space_group_name_H-M   'P 1'
#
loop_
_entity.id
_entity.type
_entity.pdbx_description
1 polymer ?
#
loop_
_entity_poly.entity_id
_entity_poly.type
_entity_poly.pdbx_seq_one_letter_code
_entity_poly.pdbx_strand_id
1 'polypeptide(L)'
;MTTTRRLPRRLGATLAASAAALLLTAGAASADSIAYVKDGNVWLTTTDASRQYQVTFDGGYSTVSQADSGRIAALRGDRIVTLNPDGSIVNADGSKRHDILTPHSYSMPGTQFRGPFDPAISPDGMKIAYTWYYTQLGETPNCTPSTGCQTVYGRQGTNYVSPDGRSPFDEPGWSEQTGWVGPSWVGDGGATLISDPIQVGNEDVVQHTPGDESNGIPGAISRWFFDPSAKGMADGEMTRNKEKLAYVTGPEHKELWLYRAKGGHPYVPENCYRLTDGVGRINSPSWSPDGTTLAFADDTGVNVLPLPSFASDCGTPTAEHTKRLLIPGATNPDWGPADVPPARPTPAPVPAPAPAPKPGGPGTKPTPTKNTTTTPNGAAITLTTRVRLRTALRKGLTVRVSGVKAGTVKAVALHAGRTVASGRAKVGRTGKAPVKLTFTKKARRSLAKRTTVKLALKAGKARGTVTLKR
;
A
#
# COMPACT_ATOMS: atom_id res chain seq x y z
N MET A 1 73.69 -50.53 -39.84
CA MET A 1 72.78 -51.68 -39.94
C MET A 1 71.62 -51.45 -38.97
N THR A 2 70.58 -50.72 -39.38
CA THR A 2 69.23 -51.26 -39.67
C THR A 2 68.66 -52.09 -38.52
N THR A 3 67.75 -51.54 -37.71
CA THR A 3 66.33 -51.81 -37.96
C THR A 3 65.40 -50.74 -37.38
N THR A 4 64.47 -50.34 -38.24
CA THR A 4 63.40 -49.38 -38.10
C THR A 4 62.16 -50.02 -37.48
N ARG A 5 61.51 -49.38 -36.50
CA ARG A 5 60.07 -49.51 -36.28
C ARG A 5 59.44 -48.12 -36.19
N ARG A 6 58.60 -47.81 -37.18
CA ARG A 6 57.69 -46.66 -37.21
C ARG A 6 56.37 -47.05 -36.57
N LEU A 7 55.73 -46.09 -35.88
CA LEU A 7 54.27 -45.85 -35.80
C LEU A 7 54.07 -44.44 -35.17
N PRO A 8 52.92 -43.76 -35.36
CA PRO A 8 52.91 -42.48 -36.07
C PRO A 8 52.57 -41.27 -35.19
N ARG A 9 53.02 -40.10 -35.67
CA ARG A 9 52.56 -38.76 -35.28
C ARG A 9 51.07 -38.58 -35.57
N ARG A 10 50.29 -38.13 -34.57
CA ARG A 10 49.23 -37.11 -34.70
C ARG A 10 49.21 -36.34 -33.36
N LEU A 11 49.64 -35.06 -33.39
CA LEU A 11 48.77 -33.86 -33.32
C LEU A 11 48.09 -33.77 -31.94
N GLY A 12 48.26 -32.76 -31.12
CA GLY A 12 48.93 -31.47 -31.21
C GLY A 12 48.74 -30.81 -29.84
N ALA A 13 49.75 -30.07 -29.40
CA ALA A 13 49.66 -29.24 -28.21
C ALA A 13 48.68 -28.10 -28.44
N THR A 14 47.90 -27.76 -27.42
CA THR A 14 47.75 -26.37 -26.94
C THR A 14 47.05 -26.37 -25.59
N LEU A 15 47.77 -25.86 -24.58
CA LEU A 15 47.25 -25.49 -23.27
C LEU A 15 46.10 -24.49 -23.41
N ALA A 16 44.96 -24.75 -22.77
CA ALA A 16 43.92 -23.77 -22.56
C ALA A 16 44.29 -22.92 -21.33
N ALA A 17 44.67 -21.67 -21.56
CA ALA A 17 44.86 -20.66 -20.53
C ALA A 17 43.61 -19.76 -20.46
N SER A 18 42.97 -19.78 -19.29
CA SER A 18 42.50 -18.62 -18.52
C SER A 18 41.67 -17.52 -19.21
N ALA A 19 40.35 -17.56 -18.98
CA ALA A 19 39.54 -16.36 -18.67
C ALA A 19 38.21 -16.81 -18.05
N ALA A 20 38.25 -17.26 -16.79
CA ALA A 20 37.03 -17.37 -15.99
C ALA A 20 36.56 -15.95 -15.67
N ALA A 21 35.56 -15.48 -16.41
CA ALA A 21 34.85 -14.25 -16.07
C ALA A 21 34.22 -14.45 -14.69
N LEU A 22 34.81 -13.79 -13.68
CA LEU A 22 34.14 -13.46 -12.43
C LEU A 22 32.94 -12.58 -12.78
N LEU A 23 31.83 -13.21 -13.13
CA LEU A 23 30.52 -12.60 -13.00
C LEU A 23 30.28 -12.45 -11.51
N LEU A 24 30.78 -11.34 -10.97
CA LEU A 24 30.16 -10.69 -9.83
C LEU A 24 28.70 -10.52 -10.22
N THR A 25 27.86 -11.43 -9.75
CA THR A 25 26.43 -11.19 -9.66
C THR A 25 26.29 -10.03 -8.69
N ALA A 26 26.34 -8.81 -9.23
CA ALA A 26 25.77 -7.66 -8.55
C ALA A 26 24.36 -8.12 -8.19
N GLY A 27 24.11 -8.38 -6.91
CA GLY A 27 22.78 -8.71 -6.42
C GLY A 27 21.84 -7.70 -7.05
N ALA A 28 20.79 -8.18 -7.70
CA ALA A 28 19.76 -7.27 -8.21
C ALA A 28 19.42 -6.34 -7.05
N ALA A 29 19.69 -5.04 -7.20
CA ALA A 29 19.35 -4.07 -6.20
C ALA A 29 17.84 -4.23 -5.97
N SER A 30 17.47 -4.86 -4.86
CA SER A 30 16.07 -4.99 -4.50
C SER A 30 15.58 -3.58 -4.28
N ALA A 31 14.53 -3.21 -5.00
CA ALA A 31 14.02 -1.86 -4.93
C ALA A 31 13.18 -1.75 -3.66
N ASP A 32 13.80 -1.30 -2.56
CA ASP A 32 13.14 -1.18 -1.26
C ASP A 32 12.94 0.31 -0.90
N SER A 33 11.88 0.60 -0.16
CA SER A 33 11.59 1.96 0.31
C SER A 33 11.04 1.99 1.73
N ILE A 34 11.18 3.15 2.36
CA ILE A 34 10.56 3.45 3.64
C ILE A 34 9.44 4.46 3.39
N ALA A 35 8.20 4.08 3.70
CA ALA A 35 7.09 5.01 3.84
C ALA A 35 7.17 5.67 5.22
N TYR A 36 6.88 6.97 5.30
CA TYR A 36 6.91 7.69 6.58
C TYR A 36 5.98 8.91 6.55
N VAL A 37 5.70 9.45 7.73
CA VAL A 37 4.97 10.71 7.89
C VAL A 37 5.94 11.85 8.17
N LYS A 38 5.79 12.97 7.46
CA LYS A 38 6.55 14.20 7.72
C LYS A 38 5.73 15.42 7.33
N ASP A 39 5.73 16.43 8.19
CA ASP A 39 4.93 17.65 8.04
C ASP A 39 3.44 17.35 7.78
N GLY A 40 2.92 16.31 8.46
CA GLY A 40 1.53 15.85 8.34
C GLY A 40 1.18 15.22 6.98
N ASN A 41 2.16 14.85 6.16
CA ASN A 41 1.96 14.21 4.85
C ASN A 41 2.69 12.86 4.78
N VAL A 42 2.28 12.01 3.83
CA VAL A 42 2.94 10.74 3.54
C VAL A 42 4.05 10.94 2.52
N TRP A 43 5.19 10.32 2.80
CA TRP A 43 6.40 10.34 1.97
C TRP A 43 6.95 8.93 1.77
N LEU A 44 7.77 8.79 0.74
CA LEU A 44 8.59 7.62 0.46
C LEU A 44 10.04 8.04 0.36
N THR A 45 10.97 7.21 0.83
CA THR A 45 12.41 7.41 0.64
C THR A 45 13.12 6.14 0.26
N THR A 46 14.21 6.26 -0.50
CA THR A 46 15.19 5.18 -0.67
C THR A 46 15.89 4.91 0.66
N THR A 47 16.44 3.71 0.81
CA THR A 47 17.08 3.22 2.03
C THR A 47 18.29 4.02 2.47
N ASP A 48 18.93 4.72 1.53
CA ASP A 48 20.05 5.64 1.73
C ASP A 48 19.64 7.12 1.81
N ALA A 49 18.32 7.39 1.80
CA ALA A 49 17.73 8.73 1.74
C ALA A 49 18.11 9.60 0.53
N SER A 50 18.78 9.05 -0.50
CA SER A 50 19.21 9.80 -1.68
C SER A 50 18.06 10.33 -2.52
N ARG A 51 16.87 9.70 -2.43
CA ARG A 51 15.66 10.13 -3.13
C ARG A 51 14.45 10.03 -2.23
N GLN A 52 13.74 11.17 -2.10
CA GLN A 52 12.49 11.29 -1.37
C GLN A 52 11.36 11.67 -2.33
N TYR A 53 10.16 11.14 -2.08
CA TYR A 53 8.97 11.37 -2.87
C TYR A 53 7.79 11.69 -1.98
N GLN A 54 7.23 12.89 -2.11
CA GLN A 54 6.01 13.28 -1.41
C GLN A 54 4.77 12.66 -2.08
N VAL A 55 4.10 11.77 -1.35
CA VAL A 55 2.91 11.05 -1.81
C VAL A 55 1.68 11.95 -1.71
N THR A 56 1.52 12.65 -0.58
CA THR A 56 0.35 13.50 -0.28
C THR A 56 0.72 14.96 0.02
N PHE A 57 -0.22 15.88 -0.19
CA PHE A 57 0.02 17.33 -0.08
C PHE A 57 -1.07 18.08 0.71
N ASP A 58 -2.06 17.35 1.20
CA ASP A 58 -3.28 17.88 1.80
C ASP A 58 -3.33 17.71 3.33
N GLY A 59 -2.24 17.25 3.94
CA GLY A 59 -2.03 17.23 5.38
C GLY A 59 -2.97 16.30 6.16
N GLY A 60 -2.77 16.28 7.47
CA GLY A 60 -3.60 15.55 8.44
C GLY A 60 -3.30 14.06 8.57
N TYR A 61 -2.19 13.60 7.99
CA TYR A 61 -1.72 12.22 8.13
C TYR A 61 -0.92 12.04 9.42
N SER A 62 -1.14 10.93 10.12
CA SER A 62 -0.46 10.63 11.39
C SER A 62 0.26 9.30 11.41
N THR A 63 -0.15 8.32 10.60
CA THR A 63 0.51 7.01 10.48
C THR A 63 0.41 6.49 9.05
N VAL A 64 1.31 5.59 8.67
CA VAL A 64 1.38 4.99 7.34
C VAL A 64 1.88 3.54 7.43
N SER A 65 1.39 2.70 6.52
CA SER A 65 1.87 1.34 6.27
C SER A 65 1.78 1.01 4.78
N GLN A 66 2.65 0.15 4.28
CA GLN A 66 2.81 -0.17 2.86
C GLN A 66 2.87 -1.68 2.60
N ALA A 67 2.14 -2.12 1.58
CA ALA A 67 2.16 -3.50 1.08
C ALA A 67 3.33 -3.73 0.11
N ASP A 68 3.59 -4.99 -0.25
CA ASP A 68 4.71 -5.38 -1.13
C ASP A 68 4.60 -4.76 -2.53
N SER A 69 3.37 -4.48 -2.97
CA SER A 69 3.09 -3.81 -4.24
C SER A 69 3.36 -2.30 -4.22
N GLY A 70 3.70 -1.73 -3.07
CA GLY A 70 3.79 -0.28 -2.83
C GLY A 70 2.45 0.36 -2.50
N ARG A 71 1.36 -0.42 -2.43
CA ARG A 71 0.08 0.12 -2.00
C ARG A 71 0.15 0.57 -0.54
N ILE A 72 -0.29 1.78 -0.27
CA ILE A 72 -0.20 2.42 1.04
C ILE A 72 -1.58 2.44 1.71
N ALA A 73 -1.61 2.17 3.01
CA ALA A 73 -2.70 2.54 3.92
C ALA A 73 -2.17 3.60 4.89
N ALA A 74 -2.92 4.68 5.11
CA ALA A 74 -2.52 5.75 6.00
C ALA A 74 -3.70 6.24 6.84
N LEU A 75 -3.43 6.65 8.07
CA LEU A 75 -4.43 7.32 8.90
C LEU A 75 -4.40 8.81 8.60
N ARG A 76 -5.55 9.36 8.23
CA ARG A 76 -5.76 10.80 8.04
C ARG A 76 -6.92 11.27 8.89
N GLY A 77 -6.65 12.09 9.90
CA GLY A 77 -7.63 12.42 10.93
C GLY A 77 -8.11 11.15 11.65
N ASP A 78 -9.36 10.76 11.42
CA ASP A 78 -10.00 9.57 11.97
C ASP A 78 -10.40 8.56 10.88
N ARG A 79 -9.75 8.61 9.70
CA ARG A 79 -10.07 7.77 8.55
C ARG A 79 -8.84 7.05 8.01
N ILE A 80 -8.98 5.77 7.70
CA ILE A 80 -7.99 5.07 6.87
C ILE A 80 -8.21 5.48 5.41
N VAL A 81 -7.14 5.87 4.74
CA VAL A 81 -7.08 6.18 3.30
C VAL A 81 -6.15 5.17 2.63
N THR A 82 -6.49 4.67 1.44
CA THR A 82 -5.54 3.86 0.64
C THR A 82 -5.07 4.59 -0.60
N LEU A 83 -3.77 4.53 -0.85
CA LEU A 83 -3.05 5.27 -1.88
C LEU A 83 -2.19 4.31 -2.70
N ASN A 84 -2.01 4.62 -3.98
CA ASN A 84 -0.86 4.14 -4.73
C ASN A 84 0.39 4.96 -4.36
N PRO A 85 1.60 4.45 -4.65
CA PRO A 85 2.85 5.20 -4.45
C PRO A 85 2.85 6.61 -5.08
N ASP A 86 2.13 6.79 -6.20
CA ASP A 86 2.02 8.08 -6.90
C ASP A 86 1.04 9.07 -6.23
N GLY A 87 0.50 8.73 -5.07
CA GLY A 87 -0.48 9.50 -4.31
C GLY A 87 -1.91 9.39 -4.84
N SER A 88 -2.15 8.60 -5.89
CA SER A 88 -3.51 8.38 -6.35
C SER A 88 -4.27 7.49 -5.37
N ILE A 89 -5.35 8.03 -4.86
CA ILE A 89 -6.29 7.35 -3.98
C ILE A 89 -6.94 6.15 -4.69
N VAL A 90 -7.00 4.99 -4.03
CA VAL A 90 -7.47 3.72 -4.62
C VAL A 90 -8.37 2.88 -3.71
N ASN A 91 -8.97 1.85 -4.29
CA ASN A 91 -9.68 0.71 -3.71
C ASN A 91 -8.88 -0.57 -4.02
N ALA A 92 -9.26 -1.70 -3.40
CA ALA A 92 -8.69 -3.01 -3.74
C ALA A 92 -8.87 -3.40 -5.21
N ASP A 93 -9.93 -2.93 -5.88
CA ASP A 93 -10.19 -3.16 -7.30
C ASP A 93 -9.46 -2.17 -8.23
N GLY A 94 -8.59 -1.31 -7.69
CA GLY A 94 -7.86 -0.26 -8.42
C GLY A 94 -8.71 0.94 -8.85
N SER A 95 -9.98 1.03 -8.44
CA SER A 95 -10.79 2.24 -8.62
C SER A 95 -10.47 3.29 -7.55
N LYS A 96 -10.83 4.56 -7.74
CA LYS A 96 -10.52 5.64 -6.76
C LYS A 96 -11.53 5.71 -5.61
N ARG A 97 -11.08 5.80 -4.35
CA ARG A 97 -11.92 6.05 -3.16
C ARG A 97 -11.19 6.72 -2.01
N HIS A 98 -11.73 7.83 -1.50
CA HIS A 98 -11.09 8.67 -0.49
C HIS A 98 -10.94 8.02 0.89
N ASP A 99 -12.00 7.44 1.47
CA ASP A 99 -11.93 6.96 2.85
C ASP A 99 -12.54 5.56 3.02
N ILE A 100 -11.92 4.77 3.91
CA ILE A 100 -12.48 3.54 4.45
C ILE A 100 -13.35 3.91 5.66
N LEU A 101 -14.65 3.68 5.53
CA LEU A 101 -15.56 3.64 6.67
C LEU A 101 -15.35 2.31 7.38
N THR A 102 -14.90 2.34 8.62
CA THR A 102 -14.91 1.19 9.51
C THR A 102 -16.16 1.25 10.40
N PRO A 103 -16.61 0.12 10.97
CA PRO A 103 -17.67 0.12 12.01
C PRO A 103 -17.38 1.08 13.17
N HIS A 104 -16.10 1.41 13.32
CA HIS A 104 -15.49 2.20 14.37
C HIS A 104 -15.30 3.68 14.04
N SER A 105 -15.62 4.10 12.81
CA SER A 105 -15.50 5.48 12.34
C SER A 105 -16.66 6.38 12.83
N TYR A 106 -17.08 6.25 14.09
CA TYR A 106 -18.32 6.82 14.62
C TYR A 106 -18.12 7.59 15.92
N SER A 107 -18.56 8.84 15.97
CA SER A 107 -18.49 9.72 17.14
C SER A 107 -19.91 10.20 17.54
N MET A 108 -20.57 9.47 18.44
CA MET A 108 -21.80 9.94 19.09
C MET A 108 -21.48 10.55 20.47
N PRO A 109 -22.25 11.55 20.93
CA PRO A 109 -22.19 11.99 22.33
C PRO A 109 -22.62 10.85 23.27
N GLY A 110 -21.74 10.42 24.17
CA GLY A 110 -22.06 9.46 25.25
C GLY A 110 -21.58 8.01 25.05
N THR A 111 -21.22 7.60 23.83
CA THR A 111 -20.46 6.36 23.56
C THR A 111 -19.12 6.72 22.96
N GLN A 112 -18.02 6.24 23.55
CA GLN A 112 -16.67 6.72 23.23
C GLN A 112 -15.90 5.69 22.41
N PHE A 113 -16.54 5.11 21.38
CA PHE A 113 -15.78 4.32 20.42
C PHE A 113 -14.83 5.26 19.66
N ARG A 114 -13.54 4.92 19.61
CA ARG A 114 -12.50 5.70 18.92
C ARG A 114 -11.67 4.77 18.03
N GLY A 115 -11.43 5.25 16.83
CA GLY A 115 -10.68 4.54 15.81
C GLY A 115 -11.29 4.79 14.43
N PRO A 116 -10.73 4.18 13.38
CA PRO A 116 -9.55 3.29 13.40
C PRO A 116 -8.23 4.05 13.69
N PHE A 117 -7.28 3.38 14.34
CA PHE A 117 -5.92 3.87 14.57
C PHE A 117 -4.88 2.87 14.03
N ASP A 118 -3.64 3.33 13.81
CA ASP A 118 -2.48 2.48 13.48
C ASP A 118 -2.75 1.42 12.41
N PRO A 119 -3.21 1.82 11.20
CA PRO A 119 -3.50 0.86 10.14
C PRO A 119 -2.22 0.17 9.64
N ALA A 120 -2.20 -1.15 9.71
CA ALA A 120 -1.18 -2.00 9.11
C ALA A 120 -1.77 -2.74 7.90
N ILE A 121 -1.27 -2.47 6.69
CA ILE A 121 -1.71 -3.17 5.48
C ILE A 121 -0.92 -4.47 5.32
N SER A 122 -1.59 -5.56 4.96
CA SER A 122 -0.93 -6.84 4.74
C SER A 122 0.02 -6.78 3.53
N PRO A 123 1.11 -7.59 3.53
CA PRO A 123 2.03 -7.71 2.39
C PRO A 123 1.35 -7.89 1.02
N ASP A 124 0.29 -8.72 0.97
CA ASP A 124 -0.51 -8.94 -0.24
C ASP A 124 -1.38 -7.74 -0.66
N GLY A 125 -1.51 -6.72 0.20
CA GLY A 125 -2.29 -5.51 -0.01
C GLY A 125 -3.82 -5.72 0.06
N MET A 126 -4.28 -6.85 0.62
CA MET A 126 -5.67 -7.30 0.61
C MET A 126 -6.38 -7.18 1.97
N LYS A 127 -5.67 -6.89 3.05
CA LYS A 127 -6.22 -6.74 4.41
C LYS A 127 -5.56 -5.55 5.09
N ILE A 128 -6.28 -4.86 5.96
CA ILE A 128 -5.75 -3.81 6.82
C ILE A 128 -6.17 -4.14 8.24
N ALA A 129 -5.20 -4.39 9.12
CA ALA A 129 -5.44 -4.47 10.56
C ALA A 129 -5.40 -3.05 11.14
N TYR A 130 -6.16 -2.78 12.18
CA TYR A 130 -6.18 -1.47 12.84
C TYR A 130 -6.56 -1.58 14.30
N THR A 131 -6.01 -0.67 15.10
CA THR A 131 -6.32 -0.48 16.51
C THR A 131 -7.65 0.25 16.70
N TRP A 132 -8.37 -0.10 17.77
CA TRP A 132 -9.52 0.65 18.25
C TRP A 132 -9.54 0.73 19.78
N TYR A 133 -10.23 1.75 20.29
CA TYR A 133 -10.50 1.95 21.71
C TYR A 133 -12.00 2.18 21.91
N TYR A 134 -12.51 1.75 23.05
CA TYR A 134 -13.88 2.01 23.46
C TYR A 134 -13.89 2.41 24.93
N THR A 135 -14.66 3.43 25.25
CA THR A 135 -14.86 3.82 26.64
C THR A 135 -16.34 3.83 26.98
N GLN A 136 -16.69 3.13 28.05
CA GLN A 136 -18.04 2.99 28.57
C GLN A 136 -18.13 3.64 29.94
N LEU A 137 -19.19 4.42 30.15
CA LEU A 137 -19.57 4.87 31.50
C LEU A 137 -20.49 3.81 32.10
N GLY A 138 -20.16 3.35 33.30
CA GLY A 138 -21.02 2.50 34.12
C GLY A 138 -21.12 3.02 35.54
N GLU A 139 -22.00 2.41 36.34
CA GLU A 139 -22.12 2.73 37.76
C GLU A 139 -21.08 1.94 38.56
N THR A 140 -20.45 2.57 39.54
CA THR A 140 -19.50 1.89 40.43
C THR A 140 -20.24 0.82 41.26
N PRO A 141 -19.85 -0.46 41.17
CA PRO A 141 -20.42 -1.49 42.05
C PRO A 141 -20.18 -1.08 43.51
N ASN A 142 -21.25 -1.06 44.31
CA ASN A 142 -21.26 -0.69 45.74
C ASN A 142 -21.19 0.81 46.08
N CYS A 143 -21.48 1.72 45.14
CA CYS A 143 -21.61 3.13 45.51
C CYS A 143 -22.91 3.44 46.29
N THR A 144 -22.77 4.09 47.45
CA THR A 144 -23.88 4.58 48.26
C THR A 144 -23.56 5.98 48.81
N PRO A 145 -24.41 7.01 48.62
CA PRO A 145 -25.64 7.01 47.82
C PRO A 145 -25.35 6.84 46.32
N SER A 146 -26.29 6.29 45.56
CA SER A 146 -26.15 5.95 44.13
C SER A 146 -26.00 7.14 43.16
N THR A 147 -25.91 8.36 43.68
CA THR A 147 -25.80 9.59 42.89
C THR A 147 -24.35 10.05 42.79
N GLY A 148 -23.86 10.27 41.57
CA GLY A 148 -22.52 10.85 41.30
C GLY A 148 -21.38 9.85 41.12
N CYS A 149 -21.67 8.55 41.13
CA CYS A 149 -20.67 7.49 40.98
C CYS A 149 -20.66 6.92 39.56
N GLN A 150 -19.85 7.51 38.69
CA GLN A 150 -19.57 6.95 37.37
C GLN A 150 -18.17 6.33 37.36
N THR A 151 -18.08 5.06 36.95
CA THR A 151 -16.83 4.40 36.60
C THR A 151 -16.66 4.40 35.09
N VAL A 152 -15.44 4.67 34.63
CA VAL A 152 -15.05 4.64 33.23
C VAL A 152 -14.38 3.30 32.94
N TYR A 153 -14.99 2.49 32.07
CA TYR A 153 -14.43 1.22 31.60
C TYR A 153 -13.80 1.41 30.22
N GLY A 154 -12.48 1.24 30.14
CA GLY A 154 -11.76 1.19 28.87
C GLY A 154 -11.74 -0.23 28.30
N ARG A 155 -12.00 -0.34 27.00
CA ARG A 155 -11.72 -1.51 26.17
C ARG A 155 -10.83 -1.07 25.02
N GLN A 156 -10.05 -2.00 24.52
CA GLN A 156 -9.25 -1.80 23.32
C GLN A 156 -9.17 -3.09 22.54
N GLY A 157 -8.73 -3.00 21.30
CA GLY A 157 -8.52 -4.17 20.49
C GLY A 157 -8.02 -3.88 19.10
N THR A 158 -7.95 -4.96 18.33
CA THR A 158 -7.57 -4.99 16.93
C THR A 158 -8.76 -5.48 16.11
N ASN A 159 -8.98 -4.86 14.97
CA ASN A 159 -9.98 -5.31 14.00
C ASN A 159 -9.39 -5.21 12.58
N TYR A 160 -10.09 -5.76 11.59
CA TYR A 160 -9.62 -5.96 10.24
C TYR A 160 -10.60 -5.36 9.25
N VAL A 161 -10.08 -4.60 8.29
CA VAL A 161 -10.85 -4.01 7.20
C VAL A 161 -10.27 -4.42 5.85
N SER A 162 -11.12 -4.81 4.90
CA SER A 162 -10.69 -4.95 3.52
C SER A 162 -10.28 -3.57 2.97
N PRO A 163 -9.30 -3.46 2.07
CA PRO A 163 -8.88 -2.18 1.51
C PRO A 163 -9.94 -1.47 0.64
N ASP A 164 -11.05 -2.13 0.32
CA ASP A 164 -12.24 -1.52 -0.29
C ASP A 164 -13.32 -1.17 0.74
N GLY A 165 -13.01 -1.30 2.04
CA GLY A 165 -13.81 -0.92 3.21
C GLY A 165 -15.17 -1.57 3.28
N ARG A 166 -15.22 -2.86 2.97
CA ARG A 166 -16.41 -3.70 2.99
C ARG A 166 -16.22 -4.93 3.87
N SER A 167 -15.38 -4.82 4.89
CA SER A 167 -14.95 -6.00 5.63
C SER A 167 -16.12 -6.83 6.16
N PRO A 168 -15.97 -8.15 6.14
CA PRO A 168 -16.93 -9.07 6.72
C PRO A 168 -16.73 -9.21 8.23
N PHE A 169 -16.76 -8.11 8.99
CA PHE A 169 -16.47 -8.13 10.45
C PHE A 169 -17.45 -9.01 11.25
N ASP A 170 -18.57 -9.37 10.65
CA ASP A 170 -19.61 -10.26 11.13
C ASP A 170 -19.48 -11.71 10.64
N GLU A 171 -18.54 -12.01 9.73
CA GLU A 171 -18.26 -13.39 9.32
C GLU A 171 -17.36 -14.10 10.35
N PRO A 172 -17.53 -15.42 10.52
CA PRO A 172 -16.65 -16.23 11.35
C PRO A 172 -15.17 -16.01 11.01
N GLY A 173 -14.33 -15.87 12.04
CA GLY A 173 -12.89 -15.71 11.89
C GLY A 173 -12.39 -14.29 11.64
N TRP A 174 -13.27 -13.36 11.30
CA TRP A 174 -12.94 -11.92 11.13
C TRP A 174 -13.38 -11.07 12.31
N SER A 175 -13.85 -11.72 13.37
CA SER A 175 -14.31 -11.10 14.59
C SER A 175 -13.26 -10.17 15.19
N GLU A 176 -13.76 -9.11 15.82
CA GLU A 176 -12.98 -8.18 16.61
C GLU A 176 -12.17 -8.90 17.68
N GLN A 177 -10.88 -8.56 17.79
CA GLN A 177 -10.02 -9.07 18.83
C GLN A 177 -9.93 -8.03 19.95
N THR A 178 -10.45 -8.36 21.12
CA THR A 178 -10.43 -7.48 22.29
C THR A 178 -9.23 -7.79 23.17
N GLY A 179 -8.56 -6.76 23.69
CA GLY A 179 -7.55 -6.88 24.75
C GLY A 179 -6.14 -6.46 24.34
N TRP A 180 -5.82 -6.48 23.04
CA TRP A 180 -4.48 -6.19 22.49
C TRP A 180 -4.57 -5.24 21.29
N VAL A 181 -3.58 -4.38 21.11
CA VAL A 181 -3.50 -3.36 20.06
C VAL A 181 -2.13 -3.39 19.36
N GLY A 182 -1.90 -2.46 18.44
CA GLY A 182 -0.62 -2.37 17.70
C GLY A 182 -0.39 -3.57 16.78
N PRO A 183 -1.31 -3.86 15.84
CA PRO A 183 -1.16 -5.01 14.97
C PRO A 183 -0.03 -4.81 13.94
N SER A 184 0.78 -5.84 13.72
CA SER A 184 1.72 -5.93 12.60
C SER A 184 1.59 -7.26 11.88
N TRP A 185 1.82 -7.27 10.57
CA TRP A 185 1.68 -8.50 9.78
C TRP A 185 2.94 -9.36 9.84
N VAL A 186 2.75 -10.67 9.95
CA VAL A 186 3.81 -11.65 9.98
C VAL A 186 4.05 -12.23 8.59
N GLY A 187 5.32 -12.28 8.16
CA GLY A 187 5.76 -13.07 7.01
C GLY A 187 5.06 -12.69 5.70
N ASP A 188 4.20 -13.58 5.21
CA ASP A 188 3.42 -13.44 3.97
C ASP A 188 2.08 -12.69 4.15
N GLY A 189 1.73 -12.28 5.38
CA GLY A 189 0.46 -11.61 5.67
C GLY A 189 -0.70 -12.55 6.00
N GLY A 190 -0.40 -13.80 6.38
CA GLY A 190 -1.41 -14.73 6.87
C GLY A 190 -1.93 -14.38 8.28
N ALA A 191 -1.05 -13.92 9.17
CA ALA A 191 -1.38 -13.61 10.56
C ALA A 191 -0.85 -12.23 10.99
N THR A 192 -1.47 -11.66 12.00
CA THR A 192 -0.95 -10.49 12.71
C THR A 192 -0.37 -10.87 14.06
N LEU A 193 0.76 -10.27 14.39
CA LEU A 193 1.24 -10.11 15.74
C LEU A 193 0.52 -8.93 16.38
N ILE A 194 0.04 -9.09 17.61
CA ILE A 194 -0.68 -8.05 18.35
C ILE A 194 -0.11 -8.00 19.77
N SER A 195 0.13 -6.79 20.28
CA SER A 195 0.81 -6.55 21.57
C SER A 195 0.01 -5.58 22.45
N ASP A 196 0.67 -4.95 23.43
CA ASP A 196 0.11 -3.94 24.32
C ASP A 196 -1.23 -4.38 24.96
N PRO A 197 -1.20 -5.36 25.90
CA PRO A 197 -2.39 -5.85 26.55
C PRO A 197 -2.99 -4.82 27.53
N ILE A 198 -4.32 -4.67 27.53
CA ILE A 198 -5.02 -3.80 28.50
C ILE A 198 -5.15 -4.43 29.90
N GLN A 199 -5.19 -5.77 29.98
CA GLN A 199 -5.41 -6.49 31.23
C GLN A 199 -4.09 -7.03 31.77
N VAL A 200 -3.85 -6.78 33.06
CA VAL A 200 -2.73 -7.39 33.78
C VAL A 200 -2.88 -8.91 33.76
N GLY A 201 -1.80 -9.62 33.42
CA GLY A 201 -1.78 -11.08 33.36
C GLY A 201 -2.11 -11.68 31.99
N ASN A 202 -2.53 -10.87 31.03
CA ASN A 202 -2.52 -11.28 29.63
C ASN A 202 -1.07 -11.44 29.13
N GLU A 203 -0.86 -12.32 28.14
CA GLU A 203 0.40 -12.41 27.41
C GLU A 203 0.73 -11.05 26.76
N ASP A 204 2.00 -10.67 26.77
CA ASP A 204 2.46 -9.41 26.16
C ASP A 204 2.25 -9.42 24.64
N VAL A 205 2.32 -10.62 24.04
CA VAL A 205 2.19 -10.82 22.60
C VAL A 205 1.29 -12.01 22.31
N VAL A 206 0.40 -11.79 21.35
CA VAL A 206 -0.46 -12.81 20.76
C VAL A 206 -0.38 -12.80 19.24
N GLN A 207 -0.83 -13.88 18.62
CA GLN A 207 -1.06 -13.97 17.19
C GLN A 207 -2.53 -14.20 16.87
N HIS A 208 -2.99 -13.60 15.78
CA HIS A 208 -4.32 -13.86 15.25
C HIS A 208 -4.26 -13.98 13.72
N THR A 209 -5.00 -14.94 13.18
CA THR A 209 -5.08 -15.22 11.74
C THR A 209 -6.51 -14.90 11.27
N PRO A 210 -6.74 -13.74 10.61
CA PRO A 210 -8.09 -13.35 10.19
C PRO A 210 -8.68 -14.32 9.17
N GLY A 211 -9.90 -14.78 9.43
CA GLY A 211 -10.63 -15.75 8.61
C GLY A 211 -10.18 -17.19 8.81
N ASP A 212 -9.31 -17.48 9.77
CA ASP A 212 -8.90 -18.85 10.09
C ASP A 212 -9.93 -19.54 11.00
N GLU A 213 -10.33 -20.74 10.58
CA GLU A 213 -11.22 -21.64 11.31
C GLU A 213 -10.53 -22.97 11.67
N SER A 214 -9.23 -23.10 11.35
CA SER A 214 -8.49 -24.36 11.41
C SER A 214 -8.44 -24.99 12.81
N ASN A 215 -8.59 -24.18 13.87
CA ASN A 215 -8.59 -24.63 15.26
C ASN A 215 -9.99 -24.96 15.81
N GLY A 216 -11.02 -25.04 14.96
CA GLY A 216 -12.41 -25.33 15.37
C GLY A 216 -13.12 -24.18 16.10
N ILE A 217 -12.40 -23.09 16.35
CA ILE A 217 -12.93 -21.81 16.83
C ILE A 217 -12.52 -20.76 15.80
N PRO A 218 -13.44 -20.29 14.94
CA PRO A 218 -13.18 -19.22 14.01
C PRO A 218 -12.62 -17.98 14.72
N GLY A 219 -11.43 -17.53 14.33
CA GLY A 219 -10.84 -16.27 14.83
C GLY A 219 -10.21 -16.39 16.21
N ALA A 220 -9.79 -17.61 16.59
CA ALA A 220 -9.08 -17.84 17.84
C ALA A 220 -7.75 -17.07 17.90
N ILE A 221 -7.47 -16.50 19.07
CA ILE A 221 -6.17 -15.91 19.40
C ILE A 221 -5.21 -17.01 19.84
N SER A 222 -4.03 -17.04 19.23
CA SER A 222 -2.89 -17.84 19.66
C SER A 222 -2.04 -17.04 20.63
N ARG A 223 -2.14 -17.37 21.92
CA ARG A 223 -1.30 -16.78 22.97
C ARG A 223 0.15 -17.20 22.77
N TRP A 224 1.09 -16.26 22.89
CA TRP A 224 2.49 -16.56 22.58
C TRP A 224 3.43 -16.46 23.77
N PHE A 225 3.76 -15.26 24.24
CA PHE A 225 4.75 -15.13 25.32
C PHE A 225 4.53 -13.88 26.18
N PHE A 226 5.20 -13.89 27.33
CA PHE A 226 5.21 -12.84 28.34
C PHE A 226 6.67 -12.57 28.74
N ASP A 227 7.07 -11.29 28.81
CA ASP A 227 8.36 -10.82 29.30
C ASP A 227 8.14 -9.67 30.30
N PRO A 228 8.00 -9.97 31.61
CA PRO A 228 7.74 -8.95 32.63
C PRO A 228 8.89 -7.97 32.77
N SER A 229 10.09 -8.32 32.31
CA SER A 229 11.25 -7.45 32.41
C SER A 229 11.15 -6.26 31.45
N ALA A 230 10.39 -6.37 30.36
CA ALA A 230 10.18 -5.32 29.36
C ALA A 230 9.37 -4.13 29.87
N LYS A 231 8.62 -4.29 30.99
CA LYS A 231 7.76 -3.25 31.58
C LYS A 231 6.80 -2.65 30.54
N GLY A 232 6.10 -3.52 29.82
CA GLY A 232 5.23 -3.15 28.70
C GLY A 232 5.88 -3.46 27.36
N MET A 233 5.07 -3.91 26.41
CA MET A 233 5.51 -4.32 25.09
C MET A 233 4.45 -3.88 24.08
N ALA A 234 4.81 -2.95 23.21
CA ALA A 234 3.91 -2.33 22.25
C ALA A 234 4.55 -2.27 20.86
N ASP A 235 3.71 -2.08 19.84
CA ASP A 235 4.11 -1.72 18.48
C ASP A 235 5.23 -2.63 17.95
N GLY A 236 4.95 -3.93 17.94
CA GLY A 236 5.96 -4.95 17.67
C GLY A 236 5.99 -5.37 16.21
N GLU A 237 7.16 -5.70 15.68
CA GLU A 237 7.30 -6.21 14.32
C GLU A 237 8.26 -7.41 14.24
N MET A 238 7.99 -8.35 13.32
CA MET A 238 8.80 -9.53 13.06
C MET A 238 9.39 -9.52 11.65
N THR A 239 10.65 -9.90 11.51
CA THR A 239 11.26 -10.09 10.17
C THR A 239 10.53 -11.18 9.37
N ARG A 240 10.53 -11.07 8.04
CA ARG A 240 9.87 -12.03 7.14
C ARG A 240 10.38 -13.46 7.29
N ASN A 241 11.67 -13.61 7.56
CA ASN A 241 12.31 -14.90 7.82
C ASN A 241 12.07 -15.44 9.25
N LYS A 242 11.32 -14.70 10.08
CA LYS A 242 10.98 -15.05 11.48
C LYS A 242 12.21 -15.30 12.37
N GLU A 243 13.29 -14.57 12.12
CA GLU A 243 14.50 -14.63 12.94
C GLU A 243 14.50 -13.58 14.06
N LYS A 244 13.93 -12.40 13.82
CA LYS A 244 14.02 -11.26 14.74
C LYS A 244 12.66 -10.66 15.04
N LEU A 245 12.49 -10.20 16.26
CA LEU A 245 11.40 -9.33 16.69
C LEU A 245 11.97 -8.03 17.22
N ALA A 246 11.23 -6.95 17.05
CA ALA A 246 11.46 -5.67 17.71
C ALA A 246 10.18 -5.25 18.42
N TYR A 247 10.31 -4.68 19.62
CA TYR A 247 9.19 -4.12 20.36
C TYR A 247 9.58 -2.81 21.03
N VAL A 248 8.64 -1.88 21.05
CA VAL A 248 8.74 -0.69 21.88
C VAL A 248 8.36 -1.06 23.31
N THR A 249 9.23 -0.76 24.25
CA THR A 249 9.15 -1.22 25.64
C THR A 249 9.48 -0.11 26.63
N GLY A 250 9.40 -0.45 27.92
CA GLY A 250 9.77 0.42 29.01
C GLY A 250 8.76 1.54 29.30
N PRO A 251 8.96 2.27 30.40
CA PRO A 251 8.09 3.38 30.78
C PRO A 251 8.02 4.44 29.67
N GLU A 252 6.81 4.92 29.39
CA GLU A 252 6.56 5.94 28.34
C GLU A 252 6.99 5.55 26.93
N HIS A 253 7.26 4.26 26.66
CA HIS A 253 7.67 3.74 25.35
C HIS A 253 9.01 4.35 24.86
N LYS A 254 9.99 4.42 25.76
CA LYS A 254 11.31 5.05 25.52
C LYS A 254 12.44 4.05 25.23
N GLU A 255 12.12 2.75 25.26
CA GLU A 255 13.09 1.69 24.99
C GLU A 255 12.66 0.88 23.77
N LEU A 256 13.64 0.27 23.09
CA LEU A 256 13.42 -0.62 21.96
C LEU A 256 14.18 -1.93 22.24
N TRP A 257 13.44 -3.02 22.38
CA TRP A 257 14.00 -4.32 22.70
C TRP A 257 13.93 -5.24 21.49
N LEU A 258 15.04 -5.96 21.26
CA LEU A 258 15.23 -6.86 20.14
C LEU A 258 15.33 -8.29 20.65
N TYR A 259 14.61 -9.19 19.98
CA TYR A 259 14.55 -10.59 20.35
C TYR A 259 14.88 -11.47 19.15
N ARG A 260 15.47 -12.62 19.44
CA ARG A 260 15.52 -13.75 18.51
C ARG A 260 14.22 -14.53 18.57
N ALA A 261 13.53 -14.59 17.45
CA ALA A 261 12.18 -15.14 17.33
C ALA A 261 12.12 -16.67 17.26
N LYS A 262 13.25 -17.35 16.99
CA LYS A 262 13.35 -18.83 16.93
C LYS A 262 12.31 -19.48 16.00
N GLY A 263 11.99 -18.82 14.88
CA GLY A 263 10.97 -19.28 13.92
C GLY A 263 9.56 -18.75 14.19
N GLY A 264 9.36 -17.99 15.27
CA GLY A 264 8.07 -17.42 15.67
C GLY A 264 7.26 -18.34 16.59
N HIS A 265 5.98 -18.02 16.76
CA HIS A 265 5.04 -18.81 17.55
C HIS A 265 5.05 -20.31 17.13
N PRO A 266 5.06 -21.25 18.09
CA PRO A 266 4.87 -21.05 19.54
C PRO A 266 6.18 -20.93 20.34
N TYR A 267 7.35 -20.84 19.70
CA TYR A 267 8.63 -20.83 20.41
C TYR A 267 8.82 -19.52 21.19
N VAL A 268 9.13 -19.61 22.48
CA VAL A 268 9.39 -18.42 23.31
C VAL A 268 10.64 -17.70 22.80
N PRO A 269 10.54 -16.41 22.44
CA PRO A 269 11.68 -15.64 21.96
C PRO A 269 12.79 -15.49 23.00
N GLU A 270 14.00 -15.28 22.52
CA GLU A 270 15.17 -14.98 23.35
C GLU A 270 15.45 -13.49 23.31
N ASN A 271 15.50 -12.85 24.48
CA ASN A 271 15.81 -11.41 24.60
C ASN A 271 17.28 -11.18 24.28
N CYS A 272 17.58 -10.37 23.27
CA CYS A 272 18.93 -10.18 22.75
C CYS A 272 19.52 -8.82 23.12
N TYR A 273 18.91 -7.74 22.63
CA TYR A 273 19.47 -6.39 22.77
C TYR A 273 18.42 -5.41 23.24
N ARG A 274 18.87 -4.36 23.94
CA ARG A 274 18.03 -3.30 24.45
C ARG A 274 18.65 -1.96 24.09
N LEU A 275 17.91 -1.14 23.37
CA LEU A 275 18.25 0.24 23.08
C LEU A 275 17.51 1.10 24.10
N THR A 276 18.28 1.72 24.98
CA THR A 276 17.79 2.57 26.08
C THR A 276 18.22 4.03 25.90
N ASP A 277 18.85 4.34 24.77
CA ASP A 277 19.35 5.66 24.39
C ASP A 277 18.42 6.36 23.39
N GLY A 278 17.14 5.98 23.36
CA GLY A 278 16.11 6.64 22.56
C GLY A 278 15.88 8.07 23.01
N VAL A 279 15.65 8.99 22.07
CA VAL A 279 15.31 10.37 22.37
C VAL A 279 13.79 10.51 22.37
N GLY A 280 13.20 10.58 23.56
CA GLY A 280 11.74 10.69 23.68
C GLY A 280 11.02 9.38 23.33
N ARG A 281 9.83 9.48 22.73
CA ARG A 281 8.96 8.32 22.50
C ARG A 281 9.39 7.57 21.24
N ILE A 282 9.71 6.29 21.37
CA ILE A 282 9.96 5.40 20.24
C ILE A 282 8.64 4.90 19.65
N ASN A 283 8.56 4.79 18.33
CA ASN A 283 7.40 4.23 17.64
C ASN A 283 7.76 3.60 16.29
N SER A 284 6.84 2.76 15.82
CA SER A 284 6.76 2.10 14.53
C SER A 284 8.09 1.47 14.09
N PRO A 285 8.62 0.50 14.85
CA PRO A 285 9.76 -0.27 14.40
C PRO A 285 9.36 -1.07 13.14
N SER A 286 10.16 -0.97 12.07
CA SER A 286 9.88 -1.65 10.82
C SER A 286 11.12 -2.24 10.14
N TRP A 287 11.06 -3.52 9.81
CA TRP A 287 12.18 -4.28 9.28
C TRP A 287 12.30 -4.11 7.77
N SER A 288 13.53 -3.94 7.30
CA SER A 288 13.85 -4.06 5.89
C SER A 288 13.37 -5.42 5.35
N PRO A 289 12.97 -5.52 4.07
CA PRO A 289 12.45 -6.76 3.50
C PRO A 289 13.39 -7.97 3.63
N ASP A 290 14.71 -7.72 3.64
CA ASP A 290 15.76 -8.72 3.85
C ASP A 290 16.02 -9.06 5.34
N GLY A 291 15.42 -8.32 6.27
CA GLY A 291 15.53 -8.51 7.73
C GLY A 291 16.89 -8.14 8.33
N THR A 292 17.71 -7.37 7.62
CA THR A 292 19.06 -6.96 8.07
C THR A 292 19.09 -5.61 8.78
N THR A 293 18.09 -4.76 8.55
CA THR A 293 18.04 -3.39 9.09
C THR A 293 16.66 -3.11 9.67
N LEU A 294 16.64 -2.43 10.81
CA LEU A 294 15.42 -1.94 11.44
C LEU A 294 15.32 -0.42 11.28
N ALA A 295 14.21 0.09 10.77
CA ALA A 295 13.83 1.49 10.93
C ALA A 295 12.98 1.66 12.19
N PHE A 296 13.02 2.81 12.83
CA PHE A 296 12.08 3.22 13.87
C PHE A 296 12.11 4.75 13.99
N ALA A 297 11.08 5.35 14.57
CA ALA A 297 11.08 6.78 14.85
C ALA A 297 11.24 7.07 16.34
N ASP A 298 11.89 8.20 16.63
CA ASP A 298 11.92 8.85 17.94
C ASP A 298 11.67 10.36 17.77
N ASP A 299 11.81 11.18 18.83
CA ASP A 299 11.52 12.61 18.75
C ASP A 299 12.46 13.38 17.79
N THR A 300 13.57 12.78 17.35
CA THR A 300 14.52 13.39 16.39
C THR A 300 14.18 13.09 14.93
N GLY A 301 13.52 11.96 14.66
CA GLY A 301 13.14 11.54 13.32
C GLY A 301 13.16 10.03 13.12
N VAL A 302 13.19 9.60 11.86
CA VAL A 302 13.35 8.19 11.48
C VAL A 302 14.83 7.81 11.55
N ASN A 303 15.13 6.84 12.40
CA ASN A 303 16.43 6.22 12.57
C ASN A 303 16.46 4.86 11.86
N VAL A 304 17.65 4.41 11.49
CA VAL A 304 17.93 3.05 11.00
C VAL A 304 19.03 2.39 11.83
N LEU A 305 18.89 1.08 12.02
CA LEU A 305 19.80 0.25 12.79
C LEU A 305 20.05 -1.07 12.06
N PRO A 306 21.21 -1.23 11.41
CA PRO A 306 21.66 -2.52 10.90
C PRO A 306 21.88 -3.49 12.07
N LEU A 307 21.54 -4.76 11.89
CA LEU A 307 21.64 -5.78 12.94
C LEU A 307 22.30 -7.08 12.44
N PRO A 308 23.03 -7.81 13.30
CA PRO A 308 23.61 -9.09 12.93
C PRO A 308 22.51 -10.14 12.68
N SER A 309 22.87 -11.25 12.04
CA SER A 309 21.94 -12.39 11.90
C SER A 309 21.62 -12.99 13.28
N PHE A 310 20.34 -13.35 13.50
CA PHE A 310 19.90 -14.04 14.73
C PHE A 310 19.56 -15.51 14.45
N ALA A 311 20.11 -16.10 13.38
CA ALA A 311 19.75 -17.45 12.93
C ALA A 311 20.04 -18.51 14.00
N SER A 312 21.24 -18.48 14.62
CA SER A 312 21.71 -19.49 15.58
C SER A 312 21.75 -19.00 17.04
N ASP A 313 22.00 -17.72 17.26
CA ASP A 313 22.07 -17.03 18.54
C ASP A 313 21.66 -15.56 18.33
N CYS A 314 21.88 -14.69 19.31
CA CYS A 314 21.59 -13.26 19.15
C CYS A 314 22.58 -12.52 18.23
N GLY A 315 23.65 -13.16 17.76
CA GLY A 315 24.76 -12.50 17.08
C GLY A 315 25.60 -11.63 18.02
N THR A 316 26.59 -10.94 17.46
CA THR A 316 27.40 -9.94 18.18
C THR A 316 27.48 -8.68 17.34
N PRO A 317 27.06 -7.50 17.86
CA PRO A 317 27.15 -6.26 17.11
C PRO A 317 28.60 -5.87 16.84
N THR A 318 28.82 -5.15 15.75
CA THR A 318 30.12 -4.65 15.30
C THR A 318 29.98 -3.15 15.03
N ALA A 319 31.05 -2.47 14.63
CA ALA A 319 30.99 -1.05 14.26
C ALA A 319 29.98 -0.75 13.12
N GLU A 320 29.64 -1.74 12.29
CA GLU A 320 28.65 -1.60 11.22
C GLU A 320 27.20 -1.55 11.75
N HIS A 321 26.95 -2.16 12.91
CA HIS A 321 25.65 -2.27 13.57
C HIS A 321 25.34 -1.05 14.46
N THR A 322 25.50 0.14 13.89
CA THR A 322 25.34 1.42 14.60
C THR A 322 24.09 2.14 14.15
N LYS A 323 23.28 2.62 15.11
CA LYS A 323 22.11 3.48 14.90
C LYS A 323 22.49 4.76 14.17
N ARG A 324 21.69 5.17 13.19
CA ARG A 324 21.88 6.41 12.41
C ARG A 324 20.54 7.11 12.18
N LEU A 325 20.52 8.43 12.35
CA LEU A 325 19.37 9.24 11.94
C LEU A 325 19.33 9.32 10.42
N LEU A 326 18.26 8.80 9.81
CA LEU A 326 18.07 8.77 8.36
C LEU A 326 17.28 9.99 7.87
N ILE A 327 16.09 10.22 8.44
CA ILE A 327 15.20 11.32 8.04
C ILE A 327 14.84 12.17 9.27
N PRO A 328 15.51 13.31 9.48
CA PRO A 328 15.17 14.22 10.57
C PRO A 328 13.72 14.71 10.51
N GLY A 329 13.04 14.71 11.66
CA GLY A 329 11.67 15.18 11.85
C GLY A 329 10.57 14.31 11.19
N ALA A 330 10.91 13.13 10.69
CA ALA A 330 9.92 12.16 10.20
C ALA A 330 9.47 11.19 11.30
N THR A 331 8.26 10.63 11.18
CA THR A 331 7.69 9.69 12.13
C THR A 331 7.03 8.50 11.43
N ASN A 332 6.68 7.47 12.20
CA ASN A 332 5.90 6.31 11.76
C ASN A 332 6.42 5.65 10.46
N PRO A 333 7.69 5.19 10.42
CA PRO A 333 8.21 4.52 9.26
C PRO A 333 7.59 3.13 9.08
N ASP A 334 7.44 2.71 7.82
CA ASP A 334 7.06 1.36 7.42
C ASP A 334 7.89 0.97 6.18
N TRP A 335 8.67 -0.11 6.29
CA TRP A 335 9.68 -0.49 5.31
C TRP A 335 9.17 -1.62 4.42
N GLY A 336 9.11 -1.37 3.11
CA GLY A 336 8.56 -2.30 2.13
C GLY A 336 9.47 -2.56 0.92
N PRO A 337 9.21 -3.65 0.17
CA PRO A 337 10.01 -4.07 -1.00
C PRO A 337 9.58 -3.37 -2.31
N ALA A 338 8.84 -2.26 -2.23
CA ALA A 338 8.46 -1.50 -3.41
C ALA A 338 9.39 -0.30 -3.58
N ASP A 339 9.72 0.04 -4.83
CA ASP A 339 10.56 1.20 -5.12
C ASP A 339 9.86 2.53 -4.82
N VAL A 340 10.65 3.56 -4.58
CA VAL A 340 10.19 4.94 -4.61
C VAL A 340 9.82 5.30 -6.06
N PRO A 341 8.69 5.99 -6.31
CA PRO A 341 8.36 6.48 -7.64
C PRO A 341 9.40 7.44 -8.21
N PRO A 342 9.55 7.53 -9.55
CA PRO A 342 10.37 8.57 -10.16
C PRO A 342 9.83 9.95 -9.80
N ALA A 343 10.71 10.94 -9.75
CA ALA A 343 10.34 12.33 -9.45
C ALA A 343 9.18 12.81 -10.36
N ARG A 344 8.22 13.53 -9.79
CA ARG A 344 7.13 14.12 -10.59
C ARG A 344 7.74 15.11 -11.60
N PRO A 345 7.30 15.10 -12.87
CA PRO A 345 7.72 16.11 -13.83
C PRO A 345 7.37 17.50 -13.30
N THR A 346 8.37 18.37 -13.19
CA THR A 346 8.13 19.78 -12.86
C THR A 346 7.23 20.39 -13.94
N PRO A 347 6.14 21.09 -13.57
CA PRO A 347 5.37 21.83 -14.56
C PRO A 347 6.31 22.76 -15.33
N ALA A 348 6.24 22.74 -16.66
CA ALA A 348 7.01 23.67 -17.48
C ALA A 348 6.69 25.11 -17.03
N PRO A 349 7.69 26.01 -16.95
CA PRO A 349 7.45 27.40 -16.62
C PRO A 349 6.33 27.96 -17.50
N VAL A 350 5.30 28.52 -16.88
CA VAL A 350 4.25 29.22 -17.62
C VAL A 350 4.93 30.39 -18.35
N PRO A 351 4.86 30.51 -19.69
CA PRO A 351 5.39 31.66 -20.38
C PRO A 351 4.77 32.93 -19.81
N ALA A 352 5.60 33.95 -19.55
CA ALA A 352 5.13 35.24 -19.05
C ALA A 352 3.98 35.78 -19.92
N PRO A 353 2.96 36.44 -19.34
CA PRO A 353 1.84 36.96 -20.10
C PRO A 353 2.36 37.94 -21.17
N ALA A 354 2.03 37.68 -22.44
CA ALA A 354 2.29 38.64 -23.50
C ALA A 354 1.48 39.94 -23.25
N PRO A 355 2.00 41.13 -23.60
CA PRO A 355 1.26 42.38 -23.44
C PRO A 355 -0.09 42.35 -24.18
N ALA A 356 -1.13 42.86 -23.53
CA ALA A 356 -2.51 42.78 -24.00
C ALA A 356 -2.73 43.50 -25.36
N PRO A 357 -3.43 42.88 -26.33
CA PRO A 357 -3.92 43.57 -27.51
C PRO A 357 -5.28 44.25 -27.25
N LYS A 358 -5.49 45.42 -27.88
CA LYS A 358 -6.69 46.28 -27.80
C LYS A 358 -7.99 45.57 -28.26
N PRO A 359 -9.16 46.04 -27.78
CA PRO A 359 -10.42 45.30 -27.87
C PRO A 359 -11.18 45.53 -29.18
N GLY A 360 -11.77 44.45 -29.73
CA GLY A 360 -12.71 44.53 -30.84
C GLY A 360 -13.54 43.25 -31.05
N GLY A 361 -14.84 43.36 -30.76
CA GLY A 361 -15.93 42.67 -31.46
C GLY A 361 -16.33 41.23 -31.03
N PRO A 362 -17.63 40.86 -31.08
CA PRO A 362 -18.20 39.87 -30.15
C PRO A 362 -18.43 38.48 -30.75
N GLY A 363 -18.27 37.45 -29.90
CA GLY A 363 -18.98 36.18 -30.02
C GLY A 363 -18.10 34.93 -30.03
N THR A 364 -18.04 34.20 -28.90
CA THR A 364 -18.50 32.80 -28.78
C THR A 364 -18.25 32.23 -27.37
N LYS A 365 -19.19 31.37 -26.95
CA LYS A 365 -19.33 30.70 -25.64
C LYS A 365 -18.12 29.83 -25.23
N PRO A 366 -17.98 29.50 -23.92
CA PRO A 366 -16.76 28.88 -23.37
C PRO A 366 -16.55 27.44 -23.83
N THR A 367 -15.30 27.17 -24.23
CA THR A 367 -14.81 25.86 -24.68
C THR A 367 -14.54 24.95 -23.46
N PRO A 368 -15.08 23.71 -23.41
CA PRO A 368 -14.76 22.76 -22.35
C PRO A 368 -13.33 22.21 -22.50
N THR A 369 -12.60 22.22 -21.39
CA THR A 369 -11.23 21.70 -21.21
C THR A 369 -11.15 20.21 -21.59
N LYS A 370 -10.21 19.89 -22.49
CA LYS A 370 -9.93 18.52 -22.96
C LYS A 370 -9.22 17.71 -21.87
N ASN A 371 -9.89 16.69 -21.34
CA ASN A 371 -9.19 15.54 -20.75
C ASN A 371 -8.58 14.73 -21.89
N THR A 372 -7.29 14.92 -22.12
CA THR A 372 -6.50 14.17 -23.09
C THR A 372 -5.66 13.17 -22.30
N THR A 373 -6.06 11.90 -22.29
CA THR A 373 -5.17 10.79 -21.90
C THR A 373 -4.60 10.25 -23.21
N THR A 374 -3.39 10.68 -23.56
CA THR A 374 -2.59 10.09 -24.63
C THR A 374 -1.70 9.00 -24.04
N THR A 375 -1.79 7.79 -24.60
CA THR A 375 -0.67 6.85 -24.62
C THR A 375 0.47 7.44 -25.47
N PRO A 376 1.75 7.29 -25.08
CA PRO A 376 2.87 7.71 -25.90
C PRO A 376 2.90 6.86 -27.16
N ASN A 377 2.81 7.49 -28.33
CA ASN A 377 2.97 6.88 -29.65
C ASN A 377 2.22 5.56 -29.91
N GLY A 378 0.90 5.66 -30.08
CA GLY A 378 0.10 4.57 -30.63
C GLY A 378 -1.35 5.00 -30.74
N ALA A 379 -2.04 4.55 -31.79
CA ALA A 379 -3.41 4.94 -32.09
C ALA A 379 -4.34 5.05 -30.85
N ALA A 380 -5.18 6.08 -30.78
CA ALA A 380 -6.12 6.33 -29.67
C ALA A 380 -7.56 6.50 -30.17
N ILE A 381 -8.53 6.17 -29.32
CA ILE A 381 -9.96 6.34 -29.59
C ILE A 381 -10.63 7.00 -28.37
N THR A 382 -11.10 8.23 -28.53
CA THR A 382 -11.62 9.08 -27.45
C THR A 382 -13.00 9.60 -27.76
N LEU A 383 -13.69 10.19 -26.79
CA LEU A 383 -14.95 10.87 -27.02
C LEU A 383 -14.74 12.27 -27.54
N THR A 384 -15.57 12.63 -28.53
CA THR A 384 -15.63 14.00 -29.03
C THR A 384 -16.33 14.92 -28.05
N THR A 385 -17.40 14.42 -27.40
CA THR A 385 -18.19 15.15 -26.41
C THR A 385 -18.72 14.18 -25.35
N ARG A 386 -18.94 14.66 -24.12
CA ARG A 386 -19.68 13.88 -23.11
C ARG A 386 -21.12 13.68 -23.59
N VAL A 387 -21.62 12.45 -23.53
CA VAL A 387 -23.00 12.11 -23.94
C VAL A 387 -23.63 11.21 -22.88
N ARG A 388 -24.87 11.51 -22.49
CA ARG A 388 -25.66 10.64 -21.58
C ARG A 388 -26.01 9.32 -22.26
N LEU A 389 -26.11 8.24 -21.48
CA LEU A 389 -26.41 6.90 -21.97
C LEU A 389 -27.69 6.86 -22.82
N ARG A 390 -28.77 7.49 -22.37
CA ARG A 390 -30.04 7.56 -23.13
C ARG A 390 -29.86 8.19 -24.51
N THR A 391 -29.08 9.28 -24.59
CA THR A 391 -28.81 9.98 -25.85
C THR A 391 -27.91 9.15 -26.76
N ALA A 392 -26.88 8.50 -26.21
CA ALA A 392 -25.98 7.62 -26.96
C ALA A 392 -26.71 6.41 -27.54
N LEU A 393 -27.60 5.77 -26.78
CA LEU A 393 -28.40 4.63 -27.24
C LEU A 393 -29.40 5.01 -28.34
N ARG A 394 -29.93 6.24 -28.32
CA ARG A 394 -30.88 6.74 -29.34
C ARG A 394 -30.18 7.24 -30.60
N LYS A 395 -29.23 8.16 -30.45
CA LYS A 395 -28.61 8.93 -31.54
C LYS A 395 -27.27 8.35 -32.03
N GLY A 396 -26.69 7.39 -31.31
CA GLY A 396 -25.35 6.86 -31.56
C GLY A 396 -24.27 7.57 -30.73
N LEU A 397 -23.08 6.98 -30.68
CA LEU A 397 -21.93 7.47 -29.91
C LEU A 397 -20.81 7.91 -30.86
N THR A 398 -20.47 9.20 -30.89
CA THR A 398 -19.40 9.71 -31.75
C THR A 398 -18.06 9.74 -31.03
N VAL A 399 -17.11 8.97 -31.56
CA VAL A 399 -15.75 8.83 -31.03
C VAL A 399 -14.75 9.39 -32.03
N ARG A 400 -13.65 9.98 -31.56
CA ARG A 400 -12.54 10.42 -32.40
C ARG A 400 -11.45 9.37 -32.36
N VAL A 401 -11.03 8.92 -33.54
CA VAL A 401 -9.85 8.06 -33.68
C VAL A 401 -8.67 8.93 -34.09
N SER A 402 -7.48 8.69 -33.54
CA SER A 402 -6.23 9.38 -33.86
C SER A 402 -5.07 8.40 -33.96
N GLY A 403 -4.06 8.71 -34.77
CA GLY A 403 -2.86 7.87 -34.91
C GLY A 403 -3.11 6.57 -35.70
N VAL A 404 -4.12 6.54 -36.57
CA VAL A 404 -4.44 5.40 -37.44
C VAL A 404 -4.05 5.70 -38.90
N LYS A 405 -3.62 4.68 -39.64
CA LYS A 405 -3.25 4.82 -41.06
C LYS A 405 -4.43 5.39 -41.88
N ALA A 406 -4.12 6.20 -42.88
CA ALA A 406 -5.13 6.72 -43.82
C ALA A 406 -5.85 5.55 -44.50
N GLY A 407 -7.18 5.65 -44.63
CA GLY A 407 -8.03 4.57 -45.11
C GLY A 407 -9.32 4.43 -44.32
N THR A 408 -10.11 3.39 -44.62
CA THR A 408 -11.37 3.12 -43.93
C THR A 408 -11.11 2.41 -42.61
N VAL A 409 -11.53 3.02 -41.48
CA VAL A 409 -11.38 2.44 -40.15
C VAL A 409 -12.74 2.00 -39.61
N LYS A 410 -12.82 0.74 -39.15
CA LYS A 410 -13.96 0.22 -38.39
C LYS A 410 -13.69 0.39 -36.91
N ALA A 411 -14.63 1.03 -36.21
CA ALA A 411 -14.62 1.16 -34.77
C ALA A 411 -15.79 0.38 -34.14
N VAL A 412 -15.55 -0.21 -32.97
CA VAL A 412 -16.54 -0.98 -32.21
C VAL A 412 -16.53 -0.55 -30.75
N ALA A 413 -17.70 -0.61 -30.11
CA ALA A 413 -17.86 -0.52 -28.66
C ALA A 413 -18.26 -1.90 -28.12
N LEU A 414 -17.58 -2.34 -27.07
CA LEU A 414 -17.79 -3.60 -26.38
C LEU A 414 -18.36 -3.34 -24.99
N HIS A 415 -19.32 -4.15 -24.57
CA HIS A 415 -19.77 -4.22 -23.19
C HIS A 415 -19.67 -5.67 -22.72
N ALA A 416 -18.98 -5.92 -21.60
CA ALA A 416 -18.66 -7.27 -21.13
C ALA A 416 -18.09 -8.17 -22.25
N GLY A 417 -17.13 -7.64 -23.02
CA GLY A 417 -16.49 -8.34 -24.14
C GLY A 417 -17.31 -8.46 -25.44
N ARG A 418 -18.62 -8.19 -25.43
CA ARG A 418 -19.50 -8.34 -26.61
C ARG A 418 -19.69 -7.04 -27.37
N THR A 419 -19.69 -7.09 -28.70
CA THR A 419 -19.93 -5.89 -29.54
C THR A 419 -21.35 -5.39 -29.41
N VAL A 420 -21.50 -4.18 -28.89
CA VAL A 420 -22.80 -3.53 -28.66
C VAL A 420 -23.07 -2.35 -29.60
N ALA A 421 -22.02 -1.74 -30.15
CA ALA A 421 -22.13 -0.72 -31.21
C ALA A 421 -20.97 -0.81 -32.19
N SER A 422 -21.18 -0.38 -33.43
CA SER A 422 -20.11 -0.28 -34.43
C SER A 422 -20.33 0.85 -35.43
N GLY A 423 -19.26 1.27 -36.10
CA GLY A 423 -19.29 2.31 -37.13
C GLY A 423 -18.04 2.28 -37.99
N ARG A 424 -18.08 2.93 -39.16
CA ARG A 424 -16.93 3.09 -40.06
C ARG A 424 -16.78 4.57 -40.43
N ALA A 425 -15.54 5.02 -40.63
CA ALA A 425 -15.26 6.32 -41.23
C ALA A 425 -13.98 6.29 -42.08
N LYS A 426 -13.87 7.21 -43.02
CA LYS A 426 -12.67 7.42 -43.83
C LYS A 426 -11.70 8.33 -43.07
N VAL A 427 -10.47 7.88 -42.89
CA VAL A 427 -9.40 8.65 -42.24
C VAL A 427 -8.50 9.25 -43.30
N GLY A 428 -8.33 10.58 -43.25
CA GLY A 428 -7.42 11.31 -44.15
C GLY A 428 -5.95 11.22 -43.71
N ARG A 429 -5.08 11.92 -44.43
CA ARG A 429 -3.61 11.90 -44.20
C ARG A 429 -3.18 12.34 -42.80
N THR A 430 -4.02 13.07 -42.08
CA THR A 430 -3.78 13.51 -40.69
C THR A 430 -3.95 12.39 -39.65
N GLY A 431 -4.38 11.20 -40.07
CA GLY A 431 -4.56 10.03 -39.20
C GLY A 431 -5.64 10.21 -38.13
N LYS A 432 -6.54 11.18 -38.31
CA LYS A 432 -7.61 11.55 -37.37
C LYS A 432 -8.97 11.57 -38.07
N ALA A 433 -9.99 10.93 -37.49
CA ALA A 433 -11.37 11.03 -37.98
C ALA A 433 -12.40 10.80 -36.86
N PRO A 434 -13.56 11.48 -36.89
CA PRO A 434 -14.71 11.10 -36.08
C PRO A 434 -15.39 9.84 -36.67
N VAL A 435 -15.78 8.91 -35.82
CA VAL A 435 -16.56 7.71 -36.16
C VAL A 435 -17.82 7.69 -35.32
N LYS A 436 -18.98 7.59 -35.97
CA LYS A 436 -20.27 7.43 -35.27
C LYS A 436 -20.57 5.95 -35.08
N LEU A 437 -20.66 5.51 -33.83
CA LEU A 437 -21.01 4.15 -33.46
C LEU A 437 -22.52 4.01 -33.27
N THR A 438 -23.12 3.05 -33.96
CA THR A 438 -24.56 2.77 -33.86
C THR A 438 -24.78 1.51 -33.03
N PHE A 439 -25.59 1.62 -31.97
CA PHE A 439 -25.93 0.50 -31.10
C PHE A 439 -26.89 -0.47 -31.78
N THR A 440 -26.65 -1.78 -31.59
CA THR A 440 -27.55 -2.84 -32.08
C THR A 440 -28.91 -2.77 -31.40
N LYS A 441 -29.97 -3.30 -32.05
CA LYS A 441 -31.31 -3.35 -31.45
C LYS A 441 -31.32 -4.05 -30.08
N LYS A 442 -30.55 -5.14 -29.93
CA LYS A 442 -30.39 -5.88 -28.67
C LYS A 442 -29.70 -5.02 -27.59
N ALA A 443 -28.61 -4.35 -27.94
CA ALA A 443 -27.88 -3.49 -27.01
C ALA A 443 -28.71 -2.29 -26.54
N ARG A 444 -29.50 -1.67 -27.43
CA ARG A 444 -30.39 -0.57 -27.06
C ARG A 444 -31.40 -0.99 -25.99
N ARG A 445 -31.98 -2.19 -26.11
CA ARG A 445 -32.95 -2.71 -25.12
C ARG A 445 -32.27 -3.11 -23.81
N SER A 446 -31.16 -3.83 -23.86
CA SER A 446 -30.51 -4.34 -22.66
C SER A 446 -29.79 -3.24 -21.86
N LEU A 447 -29.17 -2.27 -22.53
CA LEU A 447 -28.43 -1.20 -21.87
C LEU A 447 -29.33 -0.05 -21.41
N ALA A 448 -30.53 0.13 -21.97
CA ALA A 448 -31.44 1.20 -21.58
C ALA A 448 -31.92 1.11 -20.11
N LYS A 449 -31.90 -0.09 -19.52
CA LYS A 449 -32.28 -0.34 -18.13
C LYS A 449 -31.15 -0.02 -17.12
N ARG A 450 -29.92 0.19 -17.59
CA ARG A 450 -28.75 0.43 -16.73
C ARG A 450 -28.62 1.92 -16.38
N THR A 451 -28.16 2.21 -15.16
CA THR A 451 -27.86 3.58 -14.70
C THR A 451 -26.48 4.04 -15.18
N THR A 452 -25.52 3.12 -15.28
CA THR A 452 -24.17 3.36 -15.78
C THR A 452 -23.72 2.20 -16.66
N VAL A 453 -23.08 2.50 -17.80
CA VAL A 453 -22.55 1.51 -18.75
C VAL A 453 -21.13 1.87 -19.13
N LYS A 454 -20.17 1.02 -18.78
CA LYS A 454 -18.80 1.09 -19.27
C LYS A 454 -18.69 0.35 -20.60
N LEU A 455 -18.12 1.02 -21.60
CA LEU A 455 -17.85 0.50 -22.93
C LEU A 455 -16.34 0.54 -23.21
N ALA A 456 -15.79 -0.57 -23.69
CA ALA A 456 -14.45 -0.59 -24.26
C ALA A 456 -14.54 -0.26 -25.76
N LEU A 457 -13.74 0.68 -26.23
CA LEU A 457 -13.69 1.15 -27.61
C LEU A 457 -12.48 0.54 -28.30
N LYS A 458 -12.68 0.03 -29.52
CA LYS A 458 -11.60 -0.51 -30.36
C LYS A 458 -11.72 0.01 -31.79
N ALA A 459 -10.61 0.45 -32.38
CA ALA A 459 -10.51 0.80 -33.80
C ALA A 459 -9.10 0.48 -34.32
N GLY A 460 -8.93 -0.64 -35.02
CA GLY A 460 -7.58 -1.13 -35.39
C GLY A 460 -6.71 -1.39 -34.15
N LYS A 461 -5.55 -0.72 -34.04
CA LYS A 461 -4.71 -0.74 -32.82
C LYS A 461 -5.19 0.21 -31.73
N ALA A 462 -6.11 1.14 -32.02
CA ALA A 462 -6.61 2.09 -31.03
C ALA A 462 -7.47 1.41 -29.97
N ARG A 463 -7.23 1.76 -28.71
CA ARG A 463 -7.98 1.31 -27.53
C ARG A 463 -8.40 2.53 -26.71
N GLY A 464 -9.55 2.42 -26.06
CA GLY A 464 -10.07 3.45 -25.16
C GLY A 464 -11.24 2.90 -24.36
N THR A 465 -11.65 3.61 -23.31
CA THR A 465 -12.86 3.26 -22.55
C THR A 465 -13.71 4.49 -22.32
N VAL A 466 -15.02 4.28 -22.24
CA VAL A 466 -15.98 5.31 -21.84
C VAL A 466 -16.94 4.74 -20.83
N THR A 467 -17.28 5.54 -19.84
CA THR A 467 -18.43 5.31 -18.97
C THR A 467 -19.57 6.27 -19.34
N LEU A 468 -20.71 5.72 -19.75
CA LEU A 468 -21.94 6.45 -20.04
C LEU A 468 -22.88 6.33 -18.84
N LYS A 469 -23.34 7.46 -18.30
CA LYS A 469 -24.34 7.51 -17.21
C LYS A 469 -25.69 7.99 -17.74
N ARG A 470 -26.79 7.53 -17.13
CA ARG A 470 -28.18 7.74 -17.57
C ARG A 470 -28.54 9.20 -17.83
#